data_AF-A0A133VB68-F1
#
_entry.id   AF-A0A133VB68-F1
#
_cell.length_a   1.000
_cell.length_b   1.000
_cell.length_c   1.000
_cell.angle_alpha   90.00
_cell.angle_beta   90.00
_cell.angle_gamma   90.00
#
_symmetry.space_group_name_H-M   'P 1'
#
loop_
_entity.id
_entity.type
_entity.pdbx_description
1 polymer ?
#
loop_
_entity_poly.entity_id
_entity_poly.type
_entity_poly.pdbx_seq_one_letter_code
_entity_poly.pdbx_strand_id
1 'polypeptide(L)'
;MKGSELNWIVRKASELLSDKIEDGPLDEDDIELAYSIFAKPRLVKSLNSFRDKGEYYETVDCVKEKLHEVAQELNAKYWPDEGS
;
A
#
# COMPACT_ATOMS: atom_id res chain seq x y z
N MET A 1 -8.70 -18.17 2.05
CA MET A 1 -9.42 -16.88 1.91
C MET A 1 -8.57 -15.66 2.28
N LYS A 2 -7.58 -15.72 3.19
CA LYS A 2 -6.80 -14.54 3.61
C LYS A 2 -5.91 -13.89 2.52
N GLY A 3 -5.29 -14.66 1.62
CA GLY A 3 -4.39 -14.10 0.59
C GLY A 3 -5.08 -13.27 -0.51
N SER A 4 -6.34 -13.56 -0.83
CA SER A 4 -7.04 -12.90 -1.94
C SER A 4 -7.52 -11.48 -1.60
N GLU A 5 -7.95 -11.25 -0.35
CA GLU A 5 -8.40 -9.92 0.09
C GLU A 5 -7.22 -8.97 0.29
N LEU A 6 -6.13 -9.46 0.90
CA LEU A 6 -4.87 -8.72 1.03
C LEU A 6 -4.31 -8.30 -0.33
N ASN A 7 -4.25 -9.22 -1.29
CA ASN A 7 -3.77 -8.92 -2.63
C ASN A 7 -4.68 -7.89 -3.35
N TRP A 8 -5.99 -8.00 -3.17
CA TRP A 8 -6.93 -7.02 -3.72
C TRP A 8 -6.73 -5.62 -3.10
N ILE A 9 -6.52 -5.54 -1.78
CA ILE A 9 -6.24 -4.30 -1.07
C ILE A 9 -4.97 -3.63 -1.60
N VAL A 10 -3.87 -4.39 -1.66
CA VAL A 10 -2.59 -3.90 -2.17
C VAL A 10 -2.77 -3.40 -3.59
N ARG A 11 -3.36 -4.20 -4.47
CA ARG A 11 -3.61 -3.81 -5.86
C ARG A 11 -4.38 -2.51 -5.98
N LYS A 12 -5.44 -2.32 -5.18
CA LYS A 12 -6.25 -1.10 -5.22
C LYS A 12 -5.52 0.14 -4.71
N ALA A 13 -4.71 -0.01 -3.66
CA ALA A 13 -3.88 1.06 -3.17
C ALA A 13 -2.72 1.39 -4.15
N SER A 14 -2.14 0.38 -4.80
CA SER A 14 -1.15 0.56 -5.87
C SER A 14 -1.69 1.28 -7.10
N GLU A 15 -2.98 1.11 -7.43
CA GLU A 15 -3.64 1.89 -8.49
C GLU A 15 -3.65 3.39 -8.16
N LEU A 16 -3.83 3.77 -6.89
CA LEU A 16 -3.74 5.18 -6.48
C LEU A 16 -2.31 5.72 -6.59
N LEU A 17 -1.32 4.94 -6.16
CA LEU A 17 0.09 5.31 -6.28
C LEU A 17 0.50 5.47 -7.76
N SER A 18 -0.04 4.65 -8.64
CA SER A 18 0.22 4.72 -10.09
C SER A 18 -0.44 5.93 -10.77
N ASP A 19 -1.48 6.51 -10.18
CA ASP A 19 -2.09 7.77 -10.62
C ASP A 19 -1.31 8.96 -10.05
N LYS A 20 -0.92 8.88 -8.77
CA LYS A 20 -0.18 9.92 -8.06
C LYS A 20 1.23 10.15 -8.60
N ILE A 21 1.90 9.08 -9.06
CA ILE A 21 3.25 9.16 -9.67
C ILE A 21 3.30 10.12 -10.87
N GLU A 22 2.17 10.40 -11.52
CA GLU A 22 2.10 11.37 -12.63
C GLU A 22 2.30 12.82 -12.16
N ASP A 23 2.00 13.12 -10.89
CA ASP A 23 2.12 14.46 -10.29
C ASP A 23 3.54 14.71 -9.74
N GLY A 24 4.23 13.65 -9.31
CA GLY A 24 5.58 13.71 -8.76
C GLY A 24 6.08 12.37 -8.22
N PRO A 25 7.33 12.31 -7.71
CA PRO A 25 7.84 11.12 -7.02
C PRO A 25 7.02 10.87 -5.75
N LEU A 26 6.67 9.60 -5.52
CA LEU A 26 5.88 9.17 -4.37
C LEU A 26 6.71 9.23 -3.09
N ASP A 27 6.13 9.78 -2.05
CA ASP A 27 6.72 9.85 -0.72
C ASP A 27 5.91 9.05 0.32
N GLU A 28 6.35 9.09 1.59
CA GLU A 28 5.71 8.34 2.67
C GLU A 28 4.27 8.79 2.92
N ASP A 29 3.95 10.08 2.71
CA ASP A 29 2.59 10.60 2.85
C ASP A 29 1.66 10.03 1.78
N ASP A 30 2.15 9.83 0.56
CA ASP A 30 1.38 9.19 -0.52
C ASP A 30 1.09 7.71 -0.24
N ILE A 31 2.08 6.99 0.29
CA ILE A 31 1.93 5.59 0.70
C ILE A 31 0.90 5.50 1.84
N GLU A 32 0.98 6.39 2.83
CA GLU A 32 0.03 6.44 3.93
C GLU A 32 -1.38 6.82 3.46
N LEU A 33 -1.49 7.74 2.50
CA LEU A 33 -2.76 8.12 1.88
C LEU A 33 -3.42 6.93 1.17
N ALA A 34 -2.66 6.22 0.33
CA ALA A 34 -3.14 5.04 -0.38
C ALA A 34 -3.62 3.93 0.58
N TYR A 35 -2.84 3.71 1.65
CA TYR A 35 -3.23 2.81 2.72
C TYR A 35 -4.52 3.28 3.43
N SER A 36 -4.59 4.55 3.82
CA SER A 36 -5.71 5.11 4.58
C SER A 36 -7.03 5.06 3.80
N ILE A 37 -6.99 5.28 2.47
CA ILE A 37 -8.17 5.29 1.61
C ILE A 37 -8.65 3.87 1.29
N PHE A 38 -7.75 2.95 0.89
CA PHE A 38 -8.16 1.64 0.36
C PHE A 38 -7.96 0.49 1.34
N ALA A 39 -6.87 0.49 2.10
CA ALA A 39 -6.51 -0.63 2.97
C ALA A 39 -7.16 -0.53 4.34
N LYS A 40 -6.98 0.59 5.04
CA LYS A 40 -7.46 0.82 6.40
C LYS A 40 -8.97 0.51 6.58
N PRO A 41 -9.91 1.06 5.78
CA PRO A 41 -11.33 0.78 5.99
C PRO A 41 -11.69 -0.69 5.75
N ARG A 42 -10.94 -1.40 4.91
CA ARG A 42 -11.15 -2.83 4.63
C ARG A 42 -10.62 -3.70 5.75
N LEU A 43 -9.39 -3.43 6.22
CA LEU A 43 -8.80 -4.10 7.36
C LEU A 43 -9.64 -3.88 8.63
N VAL A 44 -10.17 -2.67 8.84
CA VAL A 44 -11.09 -2.37 9.94
C VAL A 44 -12.40 -3.14 9.80
N LYS A 45 -12.97 -3.27 8.60
CA LYS A 45 -14.17 -4.12 8.40
C LYS A 45 -13.89 -5.60 8.67
N SER A 46 -12.68 -6.05 8.36
CA SER A 46 -12.22 -7.41 8.62
C SER A 46 -11.62 -7.60 10.02
N LEU A 47 -11.74 -6.62 10.94
CA LEU A 47 -11.22 -6.72 12.32
C LEU A 47 -11.67 -8.00 13.03
N ASN A 48 -12.93 -8.39 12.86
CA ASN A 48 -13.50 -9.61 13.45
C ASN A 48 -13.01 -10.90 12.79
N SER A 49 -12.38 -10.81 11.62
CA SER A 49 -11.78 -11.95 10.92
C SER A 49 -10.33 -12.22 11.35
N PHE A 50 -9.72 -11.31 12.11
CA PHE A 50 -8.39 -11.52 12.69
C PHE A 50 -8.49 -12.29 14.00
N ARG A 51 -7.53 -13.18 14.21
CA ARG A 51 -7.45 -14.00 15.43
C ARG A 51 -7.21 -13.14 16.67
N ASP A 52 -6.38 -12.12 16.52
CA ASP A 52 -5.93 -11.25 17.59
C ASP A 52 -5.34 -9.95 17.00
N LYS A 53 -4.99 -9.01 17.88
CA LYS A 53 -4.40 -7.74 17.48
C LYS A 53 -3.05 -7.92 16.78
N GLY A 54 -2.29 -8.97 17.11
CA GLY A 54 -1.00 -9.25 16.47
C GLY A 54 -1.16 -9.56 14.99
N GLU A 55 -2.09 -10.47 14.65
CA GLU A 55 -2.41 -10.81 13.25
C GLU A 55 -2.89 -9.58 12.45
N TYR A 56 -3.64 -8.68 13.09
CA TYR A 56 -4.03 -7.40 12.47
C TYR A 56 -2.80 -6.52 12.18
N TYR A 57 -1.92 -6.30 13.17
CA TYR A 57 -0.75 -5.44 12.96
C TYR A 57 0.22 -6.03 11.94
N GLU A 58 0.44 -7.34 11.94
CA GLU A 58 1.25 -8.03 10.93
C GLU A 58 0.67 -7.85 9.52
N THR A 59 -0.66 -7.90 9.40
CA THR A 59 -1.34 -7.65 8.12
C THR A 59 -1.19 -6.20 7.68
N VAL A 60 -1.31 -5.24 8.60
CA VAL A 60 -1.10 -3.82 8.32
C VAL A 60 0.32 -3.57 7.83
N ASP A 61 1.31 -4.13 8.52
CA ASP A 61 2.72 -4.00 8.20
C ASP A 61 3.02 -4.58 6.80
N CYS A 62 2.50 -5.79 6.52
CA CYS A 62 2.64 -6.42 5.20
C CYS A 62 2.01 -5.59 4.06
N VAL A 63 0.87 -4.93 4.30
CA VAL A 63 0.28 -4.02 3.29
C VAL A 63 1.17 -2.81 3.07
N LYS A 64 1.65 -2.18 4.16
CA LYS A 64 2.51 -0.99 4.07
C LYS A 64 3.83 -1.31 3.37
N GLU A 65 4.49 -2.41 3.72
CA GLU A 65 5.72 -2.88 3.09
C GLU A 65 5.52 -3.05 1.57
N LYS A 66 4.46 -3.74 1.14
CA LYS A 66 4.14 -3.90 -0.28
C LYS A 66 3.88 -2.59 -1.01
N LEU A 67 3.20 -1.64 -0.37
CA LEU A 67 2.96 -0.34 -0.98
C LEU A 67 4.25 0.48 -1.09
N HIS A 68 5.15 0.33 -0.12
CA HIS A 68 6.47 0.93 -0.16
C HIS A 68 7.32 0.37 -1.30
N GLU A 69 7.35 -0.96 -1.46
CA GLU A 69 8.01 -1.61 -2.59
C GLU A 69 7.47 -1.08 -3.94
N VAL A 70 6.14 -1.04 -4.08
CA VAL A 70 5.49 -0.54 -5.31
C VAL A 70 5.84 0.93 -5.55
N ALA A 71 5.79 1.78 -4.52
CA ALA A 71 6.15 3.19 -4.65
C ALA A 71 7.61 3.37 -5.08
N GLN A 72 8.53 2.59 -4.51
CA GLN A 72 9.95 2.62 -4.90
C GLN A 72 10.15 2.15 -6.34
N GLU A 73 9.48 1.08 -6.76
CA GLU A 73 9.53 0.60 -8.15
C GLU A 73 8.96 1.63 -9.14
N LEU A 74 7.84 2.28 -8.79
CA LEU A 74 7.25 3.34 -9.59
C LEU A 74 8.17 4.56 -9.66
N ASN A 75 8.72 5.01 -8.55
CA ASN A 75 9.68 6.10 -8.52
C ASN A 75 10.89 5.80 -9.39
N ALA A 76 11.52 4.63 -9.23
CA ALA A 76 12.67 4.25 -10.03
C ALA A 76 12.36 4.14 -11.53
N LYS A 77 11.10 3.83 -11.90
CA LYS A 77 10.67 3.68 -13.29
C LYS A 77 10.27 5.00 -13.95
N TYR A 78 9.53 5.85 -13.25
CA TYR A 78 8.93 7.08 -13.79
C TYR A 78 9.74 8.33 -13.46
N TRP A 79 10.43 8.33 -12.32
CA TRP A 79 11.32 9.38 -11.85
C TRP A 79 12.71 8.80 -11.53
N PRO A 80 13.38 8.15 -12.51
CA PRO A 80 14.76 7.74 -12.31
C PRO A 80 15.58 9.01 -12.04
N ASP A 81 16.35 9.00 -10.95
CA ASP A 81 17.26 10.10 -10.64
C ASP A 81 18.27 10.21 -11.79
N GLU A 82 18.05 11.17 -12.71
CA GLU A 82 19.03 11.49 -13.75
C GLU A 82 20.21 12.21 -13.09
N GLY A 83 21.11 11.45 -12.46
CA GLY A 83 22.40 11.98 -12.00
C GLY A 83 23.01 11.30 -10.79
N SER A 84 23.74 10.21 -11.02
CA SER A 84 24.96 9.92 -10.26
C SER A 84 26.17 10.17 -11.15
#